data_AF-A0A7Y9HKS5-F1
#
_entry.id   AF-A0A7Y9HKS5-F1
#
_cell.length_a   1.000
_cell.length_b   1.000
_cell.length_c   1.000
_cell.angle_alpha   90.00
_cell.angle_beta   90.00
_cell.angle_gamma   90.00
#
_symmetry.space_group_name_H-M   'P 1'
#
loop_
_entity.id
_entity.type
_entity.pdbx_description
1 polymer ?
#
loop_
_entity_poly.entity_id
_entity_poly.type
_entity_poly.pdbx_seq_one_letter_code
_entity_poly.pdbx_strand_id
1 'polypeptide(L)'
;MNKQQYLDALRQAMQGLPPETVAKTLAYYEQRFIDGLVAGRSEAEVYQELDEPRKIAMTLRANAHLSAFGQSKTPFNLARAMVSLVGLAIFNLFMVIPAMVYASLLGAIYISAFAFYIGGVALTASGLSGQNELALEGPLHHLMEFTNSHFDTRAEEEDAQGWRVSIDRMGVQINKDETDGAPSDEEGLSRSGRLLNRAESVATGDVVITTDFDSGARTTQSLIGLGLILGGIGLCLVSIVLTRYTVIGLKRYAAMNVSLLRGR
;
A
#
# COMPACT_ATOMS: atom_id res chain seq x y z
N MET A 1 -68.02 36.82 -8.73
CA MET A 1 -68.22 35.89 -9.88
C MET A 1 -69.38 34.97 -9.55
N ASN A 2 -70.15 34.54 -10.55
CA ASN A 2 -71.22 33.55 -10.38
C ASN A 2 -70.66 32.11 -10.45
N LYS A 3 -71.34 31.10 -9.90
CA LYS A 3 -70.93 29.67 -9.91
C LYS A 3 -70.41 29.22 -11.29
N GLN A 4 -71.16 29.51 -12.35
CA GLN A 4 -70.81 29.07 -13.72
C GLN A 4 -69.47 29.65 -14.19
N GLN A 5 -69.23 30.93 -13.92
CA GLN A 5 -67.98 31.62 -14.30
C GLN A 5 -66.76 31.04 -13.57
N TYR A 6 -66.92 30.61 -12.33
CA TYR A 6 -65.84 29.96 -11.56
C TYR A 6 -65.52 28.57 -12.10
N LEU A 7 -66.54 27.75 -12.35
CA LEU A 7 -66.35 26.38 -12.87
C LEU A 7 -65.73 26.39 -14.27
N ASP A 8 -66.12 27.34 -15.13
CA ASP A 8 -65.52 27.51 -16.45
C ASP A 8 -64.05 27.95 -16.35
N ALA A 9 -63.73 28.90 -15.46
CA ALA A 9 -62.35 29.33 -15.22
C ALA A 9 -61.48 28.19 -14.66
N LEU A 10 -62.03 27.36 -13.79
CA LEU A 10 -61.36 26.18 -13.22
C LEU A 10 -61.13 25.09 -14.27
N ARG A 11 -62.13 24.80 -15.10
CA ARG A 11 -62.01 23.87 -16.23
C ARG A 11 -60.93 24.32 -17.22
N GLN A 12 -60.89 25.61 -17.53
CA GLN A 12 -59.87 26.18 -18.42
C GLN A 12 -58.47 26.11 -17.81
N ALA A 13 -58.34 26.42 -16.52
CA ALA A 13 -57.06 26.35 -15.81
C ALA A 13 -56.51 24.92 -15.73
N MET A 14 -57.39 23.91 -15.64
CA MET A 14 -57.01 22.50 -15.55
C MET A 14 -56.82 21.79 -16.92
N GLN A 15 -56.84 22.52 -18.05
CA GLN A 15 -56.57 21.91 -19.36
C GLN A 15 -55.19 21.21 -19.39
N GLY A 16 -55.15 19.98 -19.89
CA GLY A 16 -53.94 19.15 -19.94
C GLY A 16 -53.67 18.29 -18.69
N LEU A 17 -54.55 18.31 -17.69
CA LEU A 17 -54.57 17.32 -16.59
C LEU A 17 -55.38 16.08 -16.97
N PRO A 18 -55.19 14.94 -16.26
CA PRO A 18 -55.96 13.72 -16.52
C PRO A 18 -57.48 13.96 -16.42
N PRO A 19 -58.29 13.42 -17.35
CA PRO A 19 -59.72 13.72 -17.46
C PRO A 19 -60.50 13.29 -16.20
N GLU A 20 -60.08 12.22 -15.55
CA GLU A 20 -60.67 11.74 -14.29
C GLU A 20 -60.47 12.75 -13.14
N THR A 21 -59.25 13.30 -13.01
CA THR A 21 -58.93 14.30 -11.97
C THR A 21 -59.71 15.59 -12.20
N VAL A 22 -59.85 16.01 -13.46
CA VAL A 22 -60.64 17.20 -13.85
C VAL A 22 -62.10 17.03 -13.45
N ALA A 23 -62.72 15.89 -13.80
CA ALA A 23 -64.13 15.62 -13.48
C ALA A 23 -64.37 15.57 -11.96
N LYS A 24 -63.50 14.88 -11.21
CA LYS A 24 -63.60 14.78 -9.74
C LYS A 24 -63.46 16.15 -9.06
N THR A 25 -62.54 16.98 -9.54
CA THR A 25 -62.29 18.32 -8.97
C THR A 25 -63.46 19.25 -9.26
N LEU A 26 -64.00 19.23 -10.48
CA LEU A 26 -65.18 20.04 -10.83
C LEU A 26 -66.41 19.64 -10.00
N ALA A 27 -66.68 18.35 -9.84
CA ALA A 27 -67.78 17.86 -9.01
C ALA A 27 -67.67 18.31 -7.55
N TYR A 28 -66.46 18.28 -6.99
CA TYR A 28 -66.21 18.74 -5.62
C TYR A 28 -66.55 20.23 -5.42
N TYR A 29 -66.07 21.10 -6.31
CA TYR A 29 -66.37 22.53 -6.20
C TYR A 29 -67.82 22.86 -6.53
N GLU A 30 -68.43 22.12 -7.46
CA GLU A 30 -69.86 22.23 -7.73
C GLU A 30 -70.70 21.92 -6.47
N GLN A 31 -70.37 20.83 -5.76
CA GLN A 31 -71.01 20.48 -4.51
C GLN A 31 -70.85 21.59 -3.45
N ARG A 32 -69.63 22.17 -3.34
CA ARG A 32 -69.33 23.26 -2.41
C ARG A 32 -70.21 24.50 -2.63
N PHE A 33 -70.49 24.85 -3.88
CA PHE A 33 -71.41 25.95 -4.20
C PHE A 33 -72.86 25.60 -3.86
N ILE A 34 -73.29 24.35 -4.09
CA ILE A 34 -74.63 23.88 -3.73
C ILE A 34 -74.82 23.93 -2.20
N ASP A 35 -73.85 23.44 -1.43
CA ASP A 35 -73.90 23.44 0.03
C ASP A 35 -73.95 24.87 0.60
N GLY A 36 -73.20 25.80 0.01
CA GLY A 36 -73.23 27.22 0.40
C GLY A 36 -74.58 27.90 0.14
N LEU A 37 -75.22 27.58 -1.00
CA LEU A 37 -76.56 28.06 -1.32
C LEU A 37 -77.62 27.48 -0.38
N VAL A 38 -77.53 26.18 -0.05
CA VAL A 38 -78.43 25.52 0.92
C VAL A 38 -78.26 26.13 2.33
N ALA A 39 -77.05 26.56 2.69
CA ALA A 39 -76.77 27.26 3.93
C ALA A 39 -77.24 28.74 3.94
N GLY A 40 -77.91 29.21 2.88
CA GLY A 40 -78.44 30.57 2.77
C GLY A 40 -77.40 31.63 2.42
N ARG A 41 -76.18 31.23 1.99
CA ARG A 41 -75.11 32.14 1.58
C ARG A 41 -75.25 32.48 0.10
N SER A 42 -74.88 33.70 -0.27
CA SER A 42 -74.86 34.10 -1.68
C SER A 42 -73.68 33.45 -2.42
N GLU A 43 -73.82 33.20 -3.73
CA GLU A 43 -72.71 32.64 -4.54
C GLU A 43 -71.44 33.51 -4.48
N ALA A 44 -71.60 34.82 -4.31
CA ALA A 44 -70.50 35.76 -4.17
C ALA A 44 -69.72 35.57 -2.86
N GLU A 45 -70.40 35.25 -1.76
CA GLU A 45 -69.77 34.93 -0.47
C GLU A 45 -69.01 33.61 -0.53
N VAL A 46 -69.59 32.59 -1.17
CA VAL A 46 -68.92 31.29 -1.33
C VAL A 46 -67.65 31.44 -2.16
N TYR A 47 -67.67 32.28 -3.19
CA TYR A 47 -66.49 32.59 -4.01
C TYR A 47 -65.36 33.26 -3.21
N GLN A 48 -65.67 34.16 -2.27
CA GLN A 48 -64.62 34.84 -1.49
C GLN A 48 -63.83 33.89 -0.58
N GLU A 49 -64.41 32.75 -0.22
CA GLU A 49 -63.74 31.71 0.56
C GLU A 49 -62.96 30.70 -0.29
N LEU A 50 -63.15 30.74 -1.61
CA LEU A 50 -62.54 29.80 -2.54
C LEU A 50 -61.18 30.34 -3.05
N ASP A 51 -60.23 29.42 -3.20
CA ASP A 51 -58.93 29.72 -3.81
C ASP A 51 -59.06 30.07 -5.30
N GLU A 52 -58.05 30.77 -5.83
CA GLU A 52 -58.00 31.09 -7.25
C GLU A 52 -57.90 29.82 -8.12
N PRO A 53 -58.70 29.72 -9.20
CA PRO A 53 -58.72 28.54 -10.08
C PRO A 53 -57.35 28.14 -10.65
N ARG A 54 -56.49 29.13 -10.91
CA ARG A 54 -55.13 28.93 -11.42
C ARG A 54 -54.21 28.27 -10.40
N LYS A 55 -54.35 28.61 -9.10
CA LYS A 55 -53.55 28.00 -8.02
C LYS A 55 -53.91 26.53 -7.85
N ILE A 56 -55.20 26.20 -7.90
CA ILE A 56 -55.69 24.82 -7.82
C ILE A 56 -55.15 23.97 -8.98
N ALA A 57 -55.17 24.50 -10.21
CA ALA A 57 -54.61 23.78 -11.35
C ALA A 57 -53.08 23.57 -11.25
N MET A 58 -52.36 24.56 -10.72
CA MET A 58 -50.91 24.48 -10.51
C MET A 58 -50.55 23.42 -9.47
N THR A 59 -51.28 23.35 -8.35
CA THR A 59 -51.03 22.32 -7.31
C THR A 59 -51.36 20.92 -7.82
N LEU A 60 -52.44 20.76 -8.59
CA LEU A 60 -52.76 19.48 -9.23
C LEU A 60 -51.67 19.04 -10.23
N ARG A 61 -51.14 19.96 -11.04
CA ARG A 61 -50.03 19.63 -11.96
C ARG A 61 -48.76 19.22 -11.22
N ALA A 62 -48.41 19.92 -10.15
CA ALA A 62 -47.23 19.58 -9.33
C ALA A 62 -47.36 18.15 -8.74
N ASN A 63 -48.55 17.82 -8.22
CA ASN A 63 -48.84 16.49 -7.68
C ASN A 63 -48.85 15.40 -8.77
N ALA A 64 -49.41 15.69 -9.95
CA ALA A 64 -49.42 14.75 -11.08
C ALA A 64 -47.99 14.44 -11.56
N HIS A 65 -47.12 15.45 -11.64
CA HIS A 65 -45.71 15.26 -11.97
C HIS A 65 -44.97 14.42 -10.93
N LEU A 66 -45.14 14.69 -9.63
CA LEU A 66 -44.54 13.87 -8.57
C LEU A 66 -44.99 12.41 -8.63
N SER A 67 -46.28 12.18 -8.90
CA SER A 67 -46.87 10.85 -8.96
C SER A 67 -46.32 10.01 -10.13
N ALA A 68 -46.06 10.66 -11.27
CA ALA A 68 -45.46 10.02 -12.44
C ALA A 68 -44.01 9.57 -12.17
N PHE A 69 -43.24 10.32 -11.37
CA PHE A 69 -41.90 9.91 -10.94
C PHE A 69 -41.91 8.80 -9.87
N GLY A 70 -42.95 8.71 -9.06
CA GLY A 70 -43.10 7.68 -8.02
C GLY A 70 -43.46 6.29 -8.56
N GLN A 71 -44.26 6.21 -9.63
CA GLN A 71 -44.78 4.95 -10.16
C GLN A 71 -43.81 4.18 -11.07
N SER A 72 -42.73 4.80 -11.55
CA SER A 72 -41.81 4.14 -12.51
C SER A 72 -40.70 3.28 -11.87
N LYS A 73 -40.75 3.02 -10.55
CA LYS A 73 -39.88 2.01 -9.91
C LYS A 73 -40.48 0.61 -10.05
N THR A 74 -40.56 0.10 -11.28
CA THR A 74 -40.92 -1.31 -11.51
C THR A 74 -39.81 -2.19 -10.93
N PRO A 75 -40.07 -3.10 -9.98
CA PRO A 75 -39.02 -3.93 -9.33
C PRO A 75 -38.22 -4.78 -10.32
N PHE A 76 -38.82 -5.08 -11.48
CA PHE A 76 -38.14 -5.73 -12.60
C PHE A 76 -37.00 -4.90 -13.20
N ASN A 77 -37.15 -3.56 -13.28
CA ASN A 77 -36.10 -2.67 -13.74
C ASN A 77 -34.95 -2.58 -12.71
N LEU A 78 -35.27 -2.70 -11.41
CA LEU A 78 -34.26 -2.75 -10.35
C LEU A 78 -33.46 -4.04 -10.40
N ALA A 79 -34.11 -5.19 -10.58
CA ALA A 79 -33.42 -6.48 -10.74
C ALA A 79 -32.52 -6.50 -11.99
N ARG A 80 -33.01 -5.98 -13.11
CA ARG A 80 -32.21 -5.83 -14.34
C ARG A 80 -31.02 -4.88 -14.13
N ALA A 81 -31.21 -3.77 -13.41
CA ALA A 81 -30.12 -2.85 -13.06
C ALA A 81 -29.07 -3.53 -12.17
N MET A 82 -29.49 -4.28 -11.15
CA MET A 82 -28.58 -5.06 -10.29
C MET A 82 -27.77 -6.08 -11.09
N VAL A 83 -28.40 -6.84 -11.99
CA VAL A 83 -27.70 -7.79 -12.86
C VAL A 83 -26.70 -7.07 -13.78
N SER A 84 -27.08 -5.92 -14.35
CA SER A 84 -26.16 -5.14 -15.18
C SER A 84 -24.98 -4.57 -14.39
N LEU A 85 -25.19 -4.20 -13.12
CA LEU A 85 -24.16 -3.69 -12.24
C LEU A 85 -23.18 -4.80 -11.86
N VAL A 86 -23.68 -5.98 -11.51
CA VAL A 86 -22.84 -7.16 -11.24
C VAL A 86 -22.08 -7.58 -12.50
N GLY A 87 -22.73 -7.60 -13.67
CA GLY A 87 -22.10 -7.90 -14.94
C GLY A 87 -20.99 -6.91 -15.30
N LEU A 88 -21.22 -5.62 -15.09
CA LEU A 88 -20.21 -4.57 -15.27
C LEU A 88 -19.04 -4.73 -14.31
N ALA A 89 -19.30 -5.08 -13.05
CA ALA A 89 -18.26 -5.33 -12.05
C ALA A 89 -17.38 -6.53 -12.42
N ILE A 90 -17.99 -7.66 -12.82
CA ILE A 90 -17.26 -8.85 -13.26
C ILE A 90 -16.45 -8.55 -14.53
N PHE A 91 -17.03 -7.85 -15.49
CA PHE A 91 -16.33 -7.43 -16.71
C PHE A 91 -15.14 -6.52 -16.40
N ASN A 92 -15.30 -5.57 -15.49
CA ASN A 92 -14.21 -4.71 -15.03
C ASN A 92 -13.10 -5.52 -14.35
N LEU A 93 -13.46 -6.49 -13.50
CA LEU A 93 -12.50 -7.36 -12.84
C LEU A 93 -11.68 -8.18 -13.85
N PHE A 94 -12.31 -8.70 -14.91
CA PHE A 94 -11.62 -9.42 -15.98
C PHE A 94 -10.57 -8.55 -16.69
N MET A 95 -10.81 -7.24 -16.79
CA MET A 95 -9.83 -6.29 -17.35
C MET A 95 -8.71 -5.96 -16.36
N VAL A 96 -9.03 -5.83 -15.07
CA VAL A 96 -8.08 -5.41 -14.02
C VAL A 96 -7.12 -6.54 -13.64
N ILE A 97 -7.56 -7.81 -13.60
CA ILE A 97 -6.72 -8.93 -13.18
C ILE A 97 -5.43 -9.04 -14.01
N PRO A 98 -5.47 -9.08 -15.36
CA PRO A 98 -4.24 -9.14 -16.17
C PRO A 98 -3.33 -7.93 -15.96
N ALA A 99 -3.90 -6.74 -15.77
CA ALA A 99 -3.12 -5.53 -15.50
C ALA A 99 -2.39 -5.61 -14.15
N MET A 100 -3.06 -6.13 -13.11
CA MET A 100 -2.47 -6.36 -11.80
C MET A 100 -1.36 -7.41 -11.85
N VAL A 101 -1.56 -8.51 -12.57
CA VAL A 101 -0.54 -9.56 -12.75
C VAL A 101 0.67 -9.01 -13.50
N TYR A 102 0.46 -8.21 -14.54
CA TYR A 102 1.56 -7.55 -15.25
C TYR A 102 2.33 -6.58 -14.34
N ALA A 103 1.60 -5.76 -13.57
CA ALA A 103 2.21 -4.80 -12.64
C ALA A 103 3.02 -5.50 -11.53
N SER A 104 2.51 -6.62 -10.98
CA SER A 104 3.24 -7.39 -9.98
C SER A 104 4.48 -8.06 -10.56
N LEU A 105 4.42 -8.59 -11.79
CA LEU A 105 5.58 -9.14 -12.48
C LEU A 105 6.67 -8.08 -12.72
N LEU A 106 6.27 -6.90 -13.20
CA LEU A 106 7.18 -5.77 -13.39
C LEU A 106 7.80 -5.32 -12.06
N GLY A 107 7.00 -5.26 -10.99
CA GLY A 107 7.47 -4.97 -9.64
C GLY A 107 8.48 -5.99 -9.12
N ALA A 108 8.24 -7.28 -9.33
CA ALA A 108 9.16 -8.35 -8.96
C ALA A 108 10.52 -8.22 -9.67
N ILE A 109 10.51 -7.86 -10.97
CA ILE A 109 11.73 -7.59 -11.74
C ILE A 109 12.49 -6.40 -11.13
N TYR A 110 11.82 -5.30 -10.76
CA TYR A 110 12.47 -4.17 -10.10
C TYR A 110 13.08 -4.53 -8.75
N ILE A 111 12.36 -5.27 -7.90
CA ILE A 111 12.87 -5.72 -6.60
C ILE A 111 14.10 -6.63 -6.79
N SER A 112 14.04 -7.52 -7.78
CA SER A 112 15.16 -8.43 -8.10
C SER A 112 16.37 -7.66 -8.63
N ALA A 113 16.17 -6.67 -9.51
CA ALA A 113 17.23 -5.77 -10.00
C ALA A 113 17.90 -5.03 -8.85
N PHE A 114 17.11 -4.51 -7.91
CA PHE A 114 17.59 -3.79 -6.75
C PHE A 114 18.37 -4.70 -5.79
N ALA A 115 17.87 -5.92 -5.54
CA ALA A 115 18.56 -6.92 -4.75
C ALA A 115 19.91 -7.31 -5.36
N PHE A 116 19.97 -7.53 -6.69
CA PHE A 116 21.23 -7.80 -7.38
C PHE A 116 22.18 -6.61 -7.38
N TYR A 117 21.66 -5.39 -7.47
CA TYR A 117 22.48 -4.19 -7.36
C TYR A 117 23.12 -4.07 -5.97
N ILE A 118 22.33 -4.15 -4.89
CA ILE A 118 22.85 -4.09 -3.53
C ILE A 118 23.80 -5.27 -3.25
N GLY A 119 23.39 -6.49 -3.60
CA GLY A 119 24.21 -7.69 -3.41
C GLY A 119 25.52 -7.62 -4.18
N GLY A 120 25.50 -7.12 -5.41
CA GLY A 120 26.69 -6.88 -6.22
C GLY A 120 27.61 -5.82 -5.61
N VAL A 121 27.06 -4.70 -5.11
CA VAL A 121 27.83 -3.67 -4.41
C VAL A 121 28.47 -4.22 -3.14
N ALA A 122 27.72 -4.95 -2.31
CA ALA A 122 28.22 -5.56 -1.08
C ALA A 122 29.33 -6.59 -1.37
N LEU A 123 29.14 -7.45 -2.37
CA LEU A 123 30.12 -8.46 -2.75
C LEU A 123 31.40 -7.84 -3.31
N THR A 124 31.26 -6.79 -4.13
CA THR A 124 32.40 -6.03 -4.67
C THR A 124 33.15 -5.30 -3.56
N ALA A 125 32.44 -4.65 -2.63
CA ALA A 125 33.04 -3.95 -1.49
C ALA A 125 33.80 -4.92 -0.57
N SER A 126 33.21 -6.08 -0.26
CA SER A 126 33.88 -7.14 0.51
C SER A 126 35.15 -7.64 -0.21
N GLY A 127 35.04 -7.96 -1.51
CA GLY A 127 36.19 -8.42 -2.30
C GLY A 127 37.32 -7.40 -2.43
N LEU A 128 37.00 -6.09 -2.46
CA LEU A 128 37.97 -5.01 -2.54
C LEU A 128 38.57 -4.63 -1.18
N SER A 129 37.78 -4.76 -0.09
CA SER A 129 38.20 -4.38 1.26
C SER A 129 39.24 -5.31 1.87
N GLY A 130 39.30 -6.58 1.42
CA GLY A 130 40.25 -7.56 1.94
C GLY A 130 40.06 -7.92 3.41
N GLN A 131 39.06 -7.36 4.10
CA GLN A 131 38.71 -7.71 5.47
C GLN A 131 37.86 -8.99 5.46
N ASN A 132 38.56 -10.11 5.35
CA ASN A 132 38.01 -11.44 5.63
C ASN A 132 38.23 -11.84 7.10
N GLU A 133 38.57 -10.86 7.94
CA GLU A 133 38.77 -11.01 9.38
C GLU A 133 37.42 -10.81 10.06
N LEU A 134 36.80 -11.91 10.49
CA LEU A 134 35.70 -11.86 11.44
C LEU A 134 36.34 -11.65 12.82
N ALA A 135 36.60 -10.38 13.16
CA ALA A 135 36.94 -10.00 14.53
C ALA A 135 35.67 -10.14 15.37
N LEU A 136 35.47 -11.31 15.98
CA LEU A 136 34.47 -11.50 17.02
C LEU A 136 35.01 -10.86 18.30
N GLU A 137 34.88 -9.54 18.41
CA GLU A 137 35.11 -8.81 19.67
C GLU A 137 33.90 -9.08 20.59
N GLY A 138 33.88 -10.31 21.12
CA GLY A 138 32.81 -10.83 21.96
C GLY A 138 33.26 -10.91 23.42
N PRO A 139 32.36 -10.70 24.40
CA PRO A 139 32.71 -10.83 25.80
C PRO A 139 32.85 -12.33 26.16
N LEU A 140 33.99 -12.94 25.84
CA LEU A 140 34.30 -14.33 26.23
C LEU A 140 34.61 -14.46 27.74
N HIS A 141 34.34 -13.43 28.55
CA HIS A 141 34.57 -13.45 30.00
C HIS A 141 33.80 -14.57 30.73
N HIS A 142 32.68 -15.05 30.18
CA HIS A 142 31.81 -15.99 30.88
C HIS A 142 32.08 -17.47 30.62
N LEU A 143 32.95 -17.83 29.67
CA LEU A 143 33.27 -19.25 29.41
C LEU A 143 34.42 -19.78 30.27
N MET A 144 35.33 -18.93 30.76
CA MET A 144 36.36 -19.35 31.73
C MET A 144 35.84 -19.45 33.17
N GLU A 145 34.74 -18.77 33.51
CA GLU A 145 34.16 -18.83 34.87
C GLU A 145 33.52 -20.19 35.19
N PHE A 146 33.18 -21.00 34.18
CA PHE A 146 32.61 -22.34 34.37
C PHE A 146 33.66 -23.44 34.60
N THR A 147 34.94 -23.16 34.39
CA THR A 147 36.02 -24.11 34.66
C THR A 147 36.81 -23.64 35.88
N ASN A 148 36.30 -23.97 37.08
CA ASN A 148 37.10 -23.95 38.31
C ASN A 148 38.19 -25.04 38.22
N SER A 149 39.24 -24.82 37.45
CA SER A 149 40.48 -25.57 37.56
C SER A 149 41.47 -24.76 38.38
N HIS A 150 41.69 -25.21 39.61
CA HIS A 150 42.77 -24.76 40.47
C HIS A 150 44.11 -25.05 39.76
N PHE A 151 44.72 -24.02 39.18
CA PHE A 151 46.05 -24.11 38.57
C PHE A 151 47.12 -23.99 39.67
N ASP A 152 47.83 -25.08 39.96
CA ASP A 152 48.87 -25.13 41.02
C ASP A 152 50.29 -25.29 40.47
N THR A 153 50.53 -25.01 39.18
CA THR A 153 51.87 -25.13 38.60
C THR A 153 52.21 -24.06 37.56
N ARG A 154 53.39 -23.47 37.76
CA ARG A 154 54.11 -22.46 36.95
C ARG A 154 54.22 -22.73 35.43
N ALA A 155 53.84 -23.93 34.96
CA ALA A 155 53.95 -24.34 33.57
C ALA A 155 52.68 -24.06 32.75
N GLU A 156 51.55 -23.79 33.40
CA GLU A 156 50.26 -23.56 32.73
C GLU A 156 49.85 -22.06 32.69
N GLU A 157 50.59 -21.18 33.38
CA GLU A 157 50.49 -19.71 33.28
C GLU A 157 51.10 -19.14 31.96
N GLU A 158 51.77 -19.99 31.17
CA GLU A 158 52.27 -19.60 29.84
C GLU A 158 51.16 -19.67 28.78
N ASP A 159 50.05 -20.37 29.01
CA ASP A 159 49.02 -20.68 27.99
C ASP A 159 47.87 -19.69 27.83
N ALA A 160 47.87 -18.62 28.61
CA ALA A 160 46.82 -17.61 28.56
C ALA A 160 47.09 -16.48 27.54
N GLN A 161 47.77 -16.74 26.42
CA GLN A 161 48.04 -15.74 25.38
C GLN A 161 47.18 -15.98 24.14
N GLY A 162 46.71 -14.89 23.53
CA GLY A 162 45.70 -14.84 22.47
C GLY A 162 45.90 -15.90 21.39
N TRP A 163 44.87 -16.72 21.19
CA TRP A 163 44.87 -17.82 20.23
C TRP A 163 44.44 -17.27 18.86
N ARG A 164 45.34 -17.30 17.87
CA ARG A 164 45.01 -17.03 16.47
C ARG A 164 44.66 -18.36 15.79
N VAL A 165 43.41 -18.50 15.39
CA VAL A 165 42.96 -19.69 14.64
C VAL A 165 42.87 -19.32 13.17
N SER A 166 43.68 -19.95 12.33
CA SER A 166 43.64 -19.83 10.87
C SER A 166 43.09 -21.11 10.24
N ILE A 167 42.21 -20.95 9.25
CA ILE A 167 41.60 -22.08 8.54
C ILE A 167 42.03 -22.00 7.07
N ASP A 168 42.74 -23.03 6.60
CA ASP A 168 43.20 -23.14 5.22
C ASP A 168 42.80 -24.51 4.62
N ARG A 169 43.04 -24.73 3.33
CA ARG A 169 42.80 -26.00 2.61
C ARG A 169 43.55 -27.20 3.19
N MET A 170 44.61 -26.96 3.97
CA MET A 170 45.35 -27.98 4.69
C MET A 170 44.75 -28.34 6.07
N GLY A 171 43.68 -27.66 6.48
CA GLY A 171 43.01 -27.87 7.77
C GLY A 171 43.02 -26.62 8.65
N VAL A 172 42.62 -26.80 9.90
CA VAL A 172 42.62 -25.76 10.93
C VAL A 172 44.00 -25.70 11.57
N GLN A 173 44.65 -24.55 11.51
CA GLN A 173 45.91 -24.26 12.18
C GLN A 173 45.63 -23.31 13.34
N ILE A 174 46.17 -23.64 14.50
CA ILE A 174 45.98 -22.87 15.73
C ILE A 174 47.37 -22.38 16.13
N ASN A 175 47.59 -21.07 16.08
CA ASN A 175 48.85 -20.45 16.42
C ASN A 175 48.67 -19.51 17.60
N LYS A 176 49.55 -19.61 18.58
CA LYS A 176 49.57 -18.72 19.73
C LYS A 176 50.37 -17.48 19.34
N ASP A 177 49.81 -16.28 19.54
CA ASP A 177 50.56 -15.05 19.30
C ASP A 177 51.58 -14.89 20.43
N GLU A 178 52.78 -15.45 20.24
CA GLU A 178 53.93 -15.13 21.09
C GLU A 178 54.27 -13.66 20.84
N THR A 179 53.70 -12.79 21.67
CA THR A 179 54.14 -11.39 21.73
C THR A 179 55.51 -11.42 22.40
N ASP A 180 56.54 -11.68 21.60
CA ASP A 180 57.94 -11.66 22.02
C ASP A 180 58.35 -10.19 22.17
N GLY A 181 57.96 -9.63 23.31
CA GLY A 181 58.06 -8.21 23.60
C GLY A 181 57.65 -7.96 25.02
N ALA A 182 58.48 -8.35 25.97
CA ALA A 182 58.38 -7.87 27.34
C ALA A 182 58.26 -6.32 27.29
N PRO A 183 57.17 -5.72 27.80
CA PRO A 183 57.13 -4.28 27.94
C PRO A 183 58.28 -3.89 28.87
N SER A 184 59.12 -2.96 28.42
CA SER A 184 60.31 -2.48 29.12
C SER A 184 60.00 -1.74 30.43
N ASP A 185 58.73 -1.71 30.83
CA ASP A 185 58.20 -1.01 31.99
C ASP A 185 58.05 -1.90 33.24
N GLU A 186 58.39 -3.19 33.18
CA GLU A 186 58.20 -4.12 34.32
C GLU A 186 59.35 -4.16 35.35
N GLU A 187 60.46 -3.44 35.12
CA GLU A 187 61.68 -3.54 35.95
C GLU A 187 61.54 -2.96 37.38
N GLY A 188 60.40 -2.36 37.74
CA GLY A 188 60.16 -1.76 39.06
C GLY A 188 58.98 -2.32 39.87
N LEU A 189 58.22 -3.29 39.35
CA LEU A 189 56.94 -3.67 39.93
C LEU A 189 57.06 -4.80 40.96
N SER A 190 56.35 -4.67 42.08
CA SER A 190 56.17 -5.73 43.09
C SER A 190 55.61 -6.99 42.41
N ARG A 191 55.91 -8.18 42.99
CA ARG A 191 55.40 -9.48 42.50
C ARG A 191 53.89 -9.45 42.25
N SER A 192 53.12 -8.74 43.09
CA SER A 192 51.67 -8.58 42.89
C SER A 192 51.29 -7.67 41.72
N GLY A 193 52.12 -6.65 41.41
CA GLY A 193 51.87 -5.71 40.30
C GLY A 193 52.15 -6.34 38.94
N ARG A 194 53.21 -7.14 38.82
CA ARG A 194 53.47 -7.95 37.61
C ARG A 194 52.39 -8.99 37.38
N LEU A 195 51.88 -9.61 38.44
CA LEU A 195 50.76 -10.54 38.35
C LEU A 195 49.46 -9.82 37.94
N LEU A 196 49.22 -8.58 38.38
CA LEU A 196 48.07 -7.79 37.94
C LEU A 196 48.16 -7.40 36.46
N ASN A 197 49.30 -6.88 35.99
CA ASN A 197 49.49 -6.52 34.59
C ASN A 197 49.42 -7.75 33.67
N ARG A 198 50.00 -8.88 34.10
CA ARG A 198 49.89 -10.14 33.36
C ARG A 198 48.44 -10.63 33.34
N ALA A 199 47.70 -10.52 34.45
CA ALA A 199 46.27 -10.83 34.53
C ALA A 199 45.40 -9.91 33.64
N GLU A 200 45.79 -8.64 33.47
CA GLU A 200 45.11 -7.70 32.58
C GLU A 200 45.34 -8.06 31.11
N SER A 201 46.57 -8.39 30.71
CA SER A 201 46.88 -8.79 29.33
C SER A 201 46.18 -10.07 28.87
N VAL A 202 45.97 -11.03 29.79
CA VAL A 202 45.25 -12.28 29.51
C VAL A 202 43.73 -12.07 29.50
N ALA A 203 43.23 -11.07 30.24
CA ALA A 203 41.82 -10.70 30.21
C ALA A 203 41.41 -9.97 28.92
N THR A 204 42.37 -9.32 28.24
CA THR A 204 42.20 -8.68 26.92
C THR A 204 42.55 -9.57 25.73
N GLY A 205 42.68 -10.89 25.93
CA GLY A 205 43.02 -11.82 24.85
C GLY A 205 41.91 -11.92 23.80
N ASP A 206 41.98 -11.12 22.74
CA ASP A 206 41.07 -11.18 21.60
C ASP A 206 41.35 -12.41 20.75
N VAL A 207 40.29 -13.17 20.44
CA VAL A 207 40.36 -14.31 19.51
C VAL A 207 40.10 -13.79 18.10
N VAL A 208 41.15 -13.74 17.27
CA VAL A 208 41.05 -13.32 15.88
C VAL A 208 40.97 -14.55 14.98
N ILE A 209 39.83 -14.74 14.32
CA ILE A 209 39.63 -15.80 13.32
C ILE A 209 39.87 -15.22 11.94
N THR A 210 41.00 -15.58 11.33
CA THR A 210 41.33 -15.19 9.95
C THR A 210 41.07 -16.37 9.03
N THR A 211 40.13 -16.23 8.09
CA THR A 211 39.93 -17.23 7.03
C THR A 211 40.67 -16.77 5.78
N ASP A 212 41.76 -17.45 5.42
CA ASP A 212 42.52 -17.11 4.21
C ASP A 212 41.83 -17.74 2.99
N PHE A 213 40.94 -16.96 2.36
CA PHE A 213 40.47 -17.31 1.03
C PHE A 213 41.57 -16.95 0.02
N ASP A 214 42.09 -17.99 -0.64
CA ASP A 214 43.11 -17.96 -1.70
C ASP A 214 43.04 -16.69 -2.57
N SER A 215 44.17 -16.09 -2.90
CA SER A 215 44.27 -14.83 -3.66
C SER A 215 43.48 -14.79 -4.98
N GLY A 216 43.24 -15.97 -5.60
CA GLY A 216 42.34 -16.13 -6.76
C GLY A 216 40.86 -15.92 -6.45
N ALA A 217 40.41 -16.11 -5.20
CA ALA A 217 39.05 -15.87 -4.75
C ALA A 217 38.72 -14.37 -4.67
N ARG A 218 39.69 -13.51 -4.33
CA ARG A 218 39.45 -12.04 -4.20
C ARG A 218 39.12 -11.39 -5.54
N THR A 219 39.92 -11.68 -6.56
CA THR A 219 39.69 -11.18 -7.93
C THR A 219 38.41 -11.78 -8.53
N THR A 220 38.15 -13.06 -8.27
CA THR A 220 36.93 -13.74 -8.70
C THR A 220 35.68 -13.17 -8.02
N GLN A 221 35.75 -12.87 -6.72
CA GLN A 221 34.64 -12.29 -5.96
C GLN A 221 34.31 -10.86 -6.40
N SER A 222 35.33 -10.03 -6.65
CA SER A 222 35.12 -8.69 -7.22
C SER A 222 34.57 -8.74 -8.64
N LEU A 223 35.01 -9.70 -9.47
CA LEU A 223 34.48 -9.90 -10.83
C LEU A 223 33.01 -10.34 -10.81
N ILE A 224 32.65 -11.28 -9.94
CA ILE A 224 31.26 -11.72 -9.76
C ILE A 224 30.40 -10.57 -9.23
N GLY A 225 30.89 -9.81 -8.25
CA GLY A 225 30.19 -8.64 -7.71
C GLY A 225 29.92 -7.58 -8.80
N LEU A 226 30.93 -7.25 -9.61
CA LEU A 226 30.79 -6.31 -10.71
C LEU A 226 29.83 -6.84 -11.80
N GLY A 227 29.86 -8.15 -12.07
CA GLY A 227 28.90 -8.83 -12.94
C GLY A 227 27.46 -8.73 -12.44
N LEU A 228 27.22 -8.90 -11.14
CA LEU A 228 25.90 -8.73 -10.52
C LEU A 228 25.41 -7.29 -10.58
N ILE A 229 26.30 -6.30 -10.39
CA ILE A 229 25.96 -4.88 -10.53
C ILE A 229 25.54 -4.58 -11.97
N LEU A 230 26.35 -4.97 -12.96
CA LEU A 230 26.02 -4.75 -14.38
C LEU A 230 24.75 -5.49 -14.79
N GLY A 231 24.54 -6.71 -14.29
CA GLY A 231 23.32 -7.48 -14.49
C GLY A 231 22.10 -6.78 -13.89
N GLY A 232 22.19 -6.28 -12.65
CA GLY A 232 21.13 -5.52 -11.98
C GLY A 232 20.79 -4.22 -12.71
N ILE A 233 21.81 -3.46 -13.16
CA ILE A 233 21.62 -2.26 -13.99
C ILE A 233 20.95 -2.61 -15.31
N GLY A 234 21.38 -3.69 -15.99
CA GLY A 234 20.77 -4.17 -17.22
C GLY A 234 19.29 -4.53 -17.04
N LEU A 235 18.97 -5.28 -15.97
CA LEU A 235 17.60 -5.64 -15.62
C LEU A 235 16.74 -4.38 -15.34
N CYS A 236 17.31 -3.39 -14.66
CA CYS A 236 16.66 -2.11 -14.39
C CYS A 236 16.38 -1.33 -15.68
N LEU A 237 17.34 -1.25 -16.60
CA LEU A 237 17.14 -0.60 -17.90
C LEU A 237 16.04 -1.28 -18.72
N VAL A 238 16.02 -2.61 -18.77
CA VAL A 238 14.94 -3.37 -19.43
C VAL A 238 13.59 -3.05 -18.80
N SER A 239 13.53 -3.00 -17.46
CA SER A 239 12.31 -2.65 -16.74
C SER A 239 11.83 -1.22 -17.02
N ILE A 240 12.74 -0.25 -17.11
CA ILE A 240 12.43 1.14 -17.49
C ILE A 240 11.85 1.19 -18.91
N VAL A 241 12.44 0.47 -19.85
CA VAL A 241 11.96 0.40 -21.24
C VAL A 241 10.54 -0.20 -21.27
N LEU A 242 10.33 -1.35 -20.62
CA LEU A 242 9.00 -1.97 -20.47
C LEU A 242 7.98 -0.99 -19.90
N THR A 243 8.31 -0.35 -18.78
CA THR A 243 7.47 0.65 -18.11
C THR A 243 7.09 1.79 -19.06
N ARG A 244 8.07 2.29 -19.84
CA ARG A 244 7.82 3.36 -20.82
C ARG A 244 6.83 2.92 -21.89
N TYR A 245 6.98 1.72 -22.43
CA TYR A 245 6.03 1.16 -23.40
C TYR A 245 4.65 0.94 -22.78
N THR A 246 4.57 0.48 -21.52
CA THR A 246 3.30 0.36 -20.78
C THR A 246 2.59 1.71 -20.67
N VAL A 247 3.30 2.78 -20.29
CA VAL A 247 2.73 4.13 -20.18
C VAL A 247 2.25 4.66 -21.53
N ILE A 248 3.00 4.43 -22.61
CA ILE A 248 2.58 4.81 -23.96
C ILE A 248 1.30 4.06 -24.36
N GLY A 249 1.25 2.75 -24.11
CA GLY A 249 0.07 1.93 -24.36
C GLY A 249 -1.14 2.38 -23.57
N LEU A 250 -0.96 2.64 -22.27
CA LEU A 250 -2.02 3.12 -21.37
C LEU A 250 -2.53 4.50 -21.79
N LYS A 251 -1.64 5.42 -22.17
CA LYS A 251 -2.02 6.75 -22.69
C LYS A 251 -2.85 6.63 -23.97
N ARG A 252 -2.48 5.71 -24.87
CA ARG A 252 -3.21 5.45 -26.12
C ARG A 252 -4.57 4.83 -25.86
N TYR A 253 -4.64 3.88 -24.93
CA TYR A 253 -5.89 3.27 -24.49
C TYR A 253 -6.84 4.29 -23.84
N ALA A 254 -6.32 5.13 -22.94
CA ALA A 254 -7.06 6.20 -22.31
C ALA A 254 -7.56 7.23 -23.35
N ALA A 255 -6.70 7.63 -24.29
CA ALA A 255 -7.08 8.53 -25.37
C ALA A 255 -8.20 7.95 -26.25
N MET A 256 -8.16 6.64 -26.54
CA MET A 256 -9.21 5.95 -27.28
C MET A 256 -10.55 5.96 -26.53
N ASN A 257 -10.56 5.60 -25.25
CA ASN A 257 -11.77 5.67 -24.42
C ASN A 257 -12.31 7.09 -24.29
N VAL A 258 -11.44 8.09 -24.12
CA VAL A 258 -11.84 9.50 -24.08
C VAL A 258 -12.40 9.96 -25.43
N SER A 259 -11.86 9.48 -26.56
CA SER A 259 -12.40 9.80 -27.89
C SER A 259 -13.79 9.21 -28.13
N LEU A 260 -14.05 7.99 -27.64
CA LEU A 260 -15.37 7.37 -27.69
C LEU A 260 -16.41 8.13 -26.84
N LEU A 261 -15.99 8.67 -25.69
CA LEU A 261 -16.86 9.49 -24.83
C LEU A 261 -17.09 10.90 -25.37
N ARG A 262 -16.18 11.44 -26.18
CA ARG A 262 -16.28 12.78 -26.77
C ARG A 262 -17.09 12.86 -28.06
N GLY A 263 -17.56 11.73 -28.59
CA GLY A 263 -18.54 11.69 -29.68
C GLY A 263 -18.00 12.23 -31.01
N ARG A 264 -17.51 11.32 -31.85
CA ARG A 264 -17.94 11.27 -33.25
C ARG A 264 -18.67 9.96 -33.46
#